data_AF-A0A259MA41-F1
#
_entry.id   AF-A0A259MA41-F1
#
_cell.length_a   1.000
_cell.length_b   1.000
_cell.length_c   1.000
_cell.angle_alpha   90.00
_cell.angle_beta   90.00
_cell.angle_gamma   90.00
#
_symmetry.space_group_name_H-M   'P 1'
#
loop_
_entity.id
_entity.type
_entity.pdbx_description
1 polymer ?
#
loop_
_entity_poly.entity_id
_entity_poly.type
_entity_poly.pdbx_seq_one_letter_code
_entity_poly.pdbx_strand_id
1 'polypeptide(L)'
;MHDVLGDFTQRANEIELTLPEGSRERELYRKIIDQIDPNKVARLQELHRAELTHYLSDDPRVDPSGPEKYVDIPFYISARIRSVLALGFADCQPKDILDIGAGPGHFGAICNGLGHRTLAIDVEFQLYEDLCEALGVERQVCPVYRQEKLSSFGKKFDIVTAIWICFDLIGKDDRGHRIYWSIKDWRFLVDDLFAHHIKDDGEIYFVLNFQLDKDGAGQYDRDLLDWFGSVGAAVDPPSGTIRLKKEIYNAPIVLPGGVAEPSLVRGAGEAAEKATVRPSVPREAKSPKPYTRQIRPLILDAKTVPLEYFESLGGKEAYFKSVEPFEKEAYSILGTFPIAGGVNSTGSSRPQFREREVCFDDFGEFYFYSQIGAFKTLLLDPTSSRQQVILGIFSFVARNCVHSLADQWKYQINGLSRAFDLSALVQKLFFSDQPLMLQCSGIAEFLVGVLEHQGIKARVIHLIRGENLDGHIVVEAFDSETGKWIYLDADYGVVLKSNDGFMSVDDLFASVSANDLSFSVVDCAKKFWMVPERNFPLKFVGEVTWLPQHNSNLPCADEGRYKEMLKRYVQIIKRYEYGFTFSWHGQRTSTLHS
;
A
#
# COMPACT_ATOMS: atom_id res chain seq x y z
N MET A 1 -11.31 -5.58 -12.20
CA MET A 1 -11.63 -5.23 -13.60
C MET A 1 -12.69 -4.15 -13.56
N HIS A 2 -12.55 -3.11 -14.39
CA HIS A 2 -13.51 -2.02 -14.48
C HIS A 2 -14.78 -2.51 -15.17
N ASP A 3 -15.93 -2.07 -14.69
CA ASP A 3 -17.21 -2.37 -15.32
C ASP A 3 -17.70 -1.14 -16.10
N VAL A 4 -17.15 -0.96 -17.30
CA VAL A 4 -17.37 0.25 -18.13
C VAL A 4 -18.64 0.19 -18.96
N LEU A 5 -19.22 -1.00 -19.18
CA LEU A 5 -20.46 -1.21 -19.94
C LEU A 5 -21.63 -1.73 -19.08
N GLY A 6 -21.41 -2.00 -17.80
CA GLY A 6 -22.43 -2.46 -16.88
C GLY A 6 -23.46 -1.38 -16.53
N ASP A 7 -24.56 -1.84 -15.92
CA ASP A 7 -25.60 -0.95 -15.41
C ASP A 7 -25.04 -0.08 -14.28
N PHE A 8 -25.17 1.24 -14.43
CA PHE A 8 -24.63 2.21 -13.48
C PHE A 8 -25.15 2.00 -12.07
N THR A 9 -26.45 1.70 -11.89
CA THR A 9 -27.09 1.57 -10.58
C THR A 9 -26.60 0.31 -9.87
N GLN A 10 -26.56 -0.81 -10.59
CA GLN A 10 -25.99 -2.05 -10.08
C GLN A 10 -24.54 -1.85 -9.67
N ARG A 11 -23.73 -1.26 -10.56
CA ARG A 11 -22.31 -1.01 -10.30
C ARG A 11 -22.10 -0.09 -9.10
N ALA A 12 -22.94 0.94 -8.95
CA ALA A 12 -22.91 1.83 -7.81
C ALA A 12 -23.16 1.11 -6.48
N ASN A 13 -24.16 0.21 -6.44
CA ASN A 13 -24.46 -0.61 -5.26
C ASN A 13 -23.30 -1.56 -4.92
N GLU A 14 -22.69 -2.18 -5.93
CA GLU A 14 -21.51 -3.04 -5.72
C GLU A 14 -20.36 -2.28 -5.07
N ILE A 15 -20.04 -1.09 -5.58
CA ILE A 15 -18.98 -0.25 -5.00
C ILE A 15 -19.36 0.23 -3.59
N GLU A 16 -20.62 0.60 -3.35
CA GLU A 16 -21.07 1.03 -2.02
C GLU A 16 -20.84 -0.05 -0.96
N LEU A 17 -21.09 -1.32 -1.29
CA LEU A 17 -20.87 -2.47 -0.39
C LEU A 17 -19.40 -2.70 -0.05
N THR A 18 -18.47 -2.16 -0.84
CA THR A 18 -17.03 -2.20 -0.52
C THR A 18 -16.60 -1.12 0.46
N LEU A 19 -17.45 -0.11 0.69
CA LEU A 19 -17.17 0.97 1.65
C LEU A 19 -17.65 0.56 3.04
N PRO A 20 -16.88 0.89 4.12
CA PRO A 20 -17.25 0.49 5.46
C PRO A 20 -18.64 1.03 5.85
N GLU A 21 -19.45 0.18 6.47
CA GLU A 21 -20.79 0.57 6.93
C GLU A 21 -20.71 1.68 7.98
N GLY A 22 -21.59 2.67 7.88
CA GLY A 22 -21.58 3.85 8.76
C GLY A 22 -20.39 4.79 8.58
N SER A 23 -19.50 4.54 7.62
CA SER A 23 -18.39 5.45 7.33
C SER A 23 -18.84 6.72 6.62
N ARG A 24 -18.13 7.80 6.92
CA ARG A 24 -18.31 9.09 6.25
C ARG A 24 -18.05 8.99 4.74
N GLU A 25 -17.12 8.14 4.34
CA GLU A 25 -16.84 7.83 2.94
C GLU A 25 -18.07 7.27 2.24
N ARG A 26 -18.75 6.29 2.86
CA ARG A 26 -19.95 5.65 2.30
C ARG A 26 -21.12 6.61 2.21
N GLU A 27 -21.31 7.45 3.23
CA GLU A 27 -22.36 8.48 3.23
C GLU A 27 -22.15 9.49 2.11
N LEU A 28 -20.92 10.00 1.97
CA LEU A 28 -20.59 10.94 0.91
C LEU A 28 -20.71 10.29 -0.46
N TYR A 29 -20.25 9.05 -0.61
CA TYR A 29 -20.38 8.28 -1.83
C TYR A 29 -21.83 8.20 -2.30
N ARG A 30 -22.73 7.74 -1.42
CA ARG A 30 -24.16 7.64 -1.73
C ARG A 30 -24.74 9.00 -2.13
N LYS A 31 -24.46 10.04 -1.34
CA LYS A 31 -24.91 11.41 -1.63
C LYS A 31 -24.51 11.89 -3.02
N ILE A 32 -23.30 11.58 -3.48
CA ILE A 32 -22.82 12.02 -4.80
C ILE A 32 -23.38 11.15 -5.91
N ILE A 33 -23.38 9.83 -5.74
CA ILE A 33 -23.93 8.88 -6.72
C ILE A 33 -25.40 9.16 -7.01
N ASP A 34 -26.20 9.46 -5.98
CA ASP A 34 -27.63 9.76 -6.14
C ASP A 34 -27.92 11.02 -6.98
N GLN A 35 -26.91 11.86 -7.21
CA GLN A 35 -27.02 13.08 -8.03
C GLN A 35 -26.65 12.85 -9.51
N ILE A 36 -26.07 11.70 -9.85
CA ILE A 36 -25.64 11.37 -11.22
C ILE A 36 -26.83 10.75 -11.97
N ASP A 37 -27.20 11.31 -13.13
CA ASP A 37 -28.30 10.78 -13.95
C ASP A 37 -27.86 9.49 -14.68
N PRO A 38 -28.43 8.32 -14.32
CA PRO A 38 -28.06 7.05 -14.95
C PRO A 38 -28.33 7.04 -16.46
N ASN A 39 -29.31 7.81 -16.95
CA ASN A 39 -29.61 7.89 -18.38
C ASN A 39 -28.55 8.66 -19.17
N LYS A 40 -27.86 9.61 -18.54
CA LYS A 40 -26.70 10.26 -19.17
C LYS A 40 -25.52 9.29 -19.27
N VAL A 41 -25.28 8.52 -18.21
CA VAL A 41 -24.24 7.49 -18.19
C VAL A 41 -24.51 6.42 -19.25
N ALA A 42 -25.74 5.92 -19.35
CA ALA A 42 -26.11 4.94 -20.37
C ALA A 42 -25.94 5.48 -21.80
N ARG A 43 -26.26 6.76 -22.04
CA ARG A 43 -26.05 7.42 -23.35
C ARG A 43 -24.57 7.56 -23.67
N LEU A 44 -23.74 7.94 -22.71
CA LEU A 44 -22.29 7.99 -22.84
C LEU A 44 -21.72 6.60 -23.18
N GLN A 45 -22.13 5.56 -22.46
CA GLN A 45 -21.71 4.18 -22.70
C GLN A 45 -22.08 3.71 -24.10
N GLU A 46 -23.27 4.10 -24.59
CA GLU A 46 -23.70 3.79 -25.96
C GLU A 46 -22.87 4.54 -27.00
N LEU A 47 -22.63 5.83 -26.78
CA LEU A 47 -21.82 6.68 -27.66
C LEU A 47 -20.42 6.09 -27.88
N HIS A 48 -19.82 5.57 -26.81
CA HIS A 48 -18.47 4.98 -26.83
C HIS A 48 -18.46 3.44 -26.87
N ARG A 49 -19.58 2.78 -27.18
CA ARG A 49 -19.71 1.32 -27.03
C ARG A 49 -18.62 0.55 -27.77
N ALA A 50 -18.22 1.01 -28.94
CA ALA A 50 -17.17 0.38 -29.73
C ALA A 50 -15.80 0.44 -29.02
N GLU A 51 -15.38 1.62 -28.53
CA GLU A 51 -14.12 1.78 -27.80
C GLU A 51 -14.13 0.99 -26.48
N LEU A 52 -15.24 1.04 -25.74
CA LEU A 52 -15.38 0.32 -24.48
C LEU A 52 -15.40 -1.20 -24.65
N THR A 53 -16.01 -1.70 -25.73
CA THR A 53 -15.98 -3.14 -26.06
C THR A 53 -14.56 -3.57 -26.43
N HIS A 54 -13.81 -2.73 -27.16
CA HIS A 54 -12.40 -3.00 -27.43
C HIS A 54 -11.58 -3.01 -26.14
N TYR A 55 -11.79 -2.04 -25.24
CA TYR A 55 -11.15 -1.98 -23.94
C TYR A 55 -11.37 -3.23 -23.07
N LEU A 56 -12.56 -3.84 -23.17
CA LEU A 56 -12.91 -5.06 -22.43
C LEU A 56 -12.46 -6.36 -23.11
N SER A 57 -11.87 -6.29 -24.30
CA SER A 57 -11.43 -7.49 -25.01
C SER A 57 -10.17 -8.10 -24.39
N ASP A 58 -10.02 -9.41 -24.50
CA ASP A 58 -8.78 -10.13 -24.12
C ASP A 58 -7.62 -9.89 -25.10
N ASP A 59 -7.72 -8.88 -25.97
CA ASP A 59 -6.68 -8.54 -26.92
C ASP A 59 -5.46 -7.97 -26.18
N PRO A 60 -4.28 -8.61 -26.25
CA PRO A 60 -3.09 -8.15 -25.54
C PRO A 60 -2.56 -6.78 -26.01
N ARG A 61 -3.11 -6.25 -27.11
CA ARG A 61 -2.79 -4.90 -27.62
C ARG A 61 -3.57 -3.79 -26.93
N VAL A 62 -4.63 -4.14 -26.19
CA VAL A 62 -5.42 -3.18 -25.43
C VAL A 62 -4.63 -2.77 -24.19
N ASP A 63 -4.42 -1.47 -24.03
CA ASP A 63 -3.80 -0.95 -22.81
C ASP A 63 -4.85 -0.90 -21.68
N PRO A 64 -4.74 -1.76 -20.64
CA PRO A 64 -5.68 -1.75 -19.53
C PRO A 64 -5.63 -0.44 -18.72
N SER A 65 -4.59 0.38 -18.93
CA SER A 65 -4.42 1.69 -18.31
C SER A 65 -5.00 2.86 -19.13
N GLY A 66 -5.57 2.56 -20.32
CA GLY A 66 -6.21 3.51 -21.22
C GLY A 66 -7.34 4.33 -20.58
N PRO A 67 -7.72 5.46 -21.19
CA PRO A 67 -8.70 6.39 -20.63
C PRO A 67 -10.12 5.81 -20.52
N GLU A 68 -10.46 4.76 -21.26
CA GLU A 68 -11.76 4.08 -21.27
C GLU A 68 -12.16 3.58 -19.88
N LYS A 69 -11.17 3.20 -19.05
CA LYS A 69 -11.39 2.78 -17.66
C LYS A 69 -12.20 3.81 -16.87
N TYR A 70 -12.07 5.09 -17.19
CA TYR A 70 -12.72 6.19 -16.48
C TYR A 70 -14.24 6.22 -16.65
N VAL A 71 -14.82 5.38 -17.52
CA VAL A 71 -16.28 5.21 -17.62
C VAL A 71 -16.86 4.42 -16.44
N ASP A 72 -16.05 3.72 -15.65
CA ASP A 72 -16.47 3.13 -14.35
C ASP A 72 -16.62 4.25 -13.29
N ILE A 73 -17.58 5.15 -13.51
CA ILE A 73 -17.86 6.34 -12.70
C ILE A 73 -18.00 5.98 -11.21
N PRO A 74 -18.80 4.96 -10.81
CA PRO A 74 -18.88 4.53 -9.41
C PRO A 74 -17.52 4.27 -8.77
N PHE A 75 -16.64 3.54 -9.45
CA PHE A 75 -15.31 3.25 -8.94
C PHE A 75 -14.48 4.53 -8.75
N TYR A 76 -14.47 5.43 -9.74
CA TYR A 76 -13.66 6.65 -9.68
C TYR A 76 -14.22 7.70 -8.72
N ILE A 77 -15.53 7.77 -8.51
CA ILE A 77 -16.13 8.58 -7.44
C ILE A 77 -15.65 8.08 -6.07
N SER A 78 -15.75 6.76 -5.82
CA SER A 78 -15.27 6.14 -4.58
C SER A 78 -13.78 6.42 -4.32
N ALA A 79 -12.94 6.27 -5.36
CA ALA A 79 -11.51 6.51 -5.28
C ALA A 79 -11.14 7.98 -4.93
N ARG A 80 -11.99 8.95 -5.29
CA ARG A 80 -11.73 10.40 -5.11
C ARG A 80 -12.31 10.99 -3.83
N ILE A 81 -13.24 10.30 -3.17
CA ILE A 81 -13.85 10.77 -1.92
C ILE A 81 -12.81 11.08 -0.83
N ARG A 82 -11.76 10.27 -0.71
CA ARG A 82 -10.69 10.52 0.27
C ARG A 82 -9.97 11.85 0.05
N SER A 83 -9.81 12.27 -1.21
CA SER A 83 -9.19 13.58 -1.52
C SER A 83 -10.07 14.73 -1.05
N VAL A 84 -11.39 14.61 -1.23
CA VAL A 84 -12.37 15.62 -0.79
C VAL A 84 -12.47 15.68 0.74
N LEU A 85 -12.41 14.53 1.42
CA LEU A 85 -12.33 14.47 2.88
C LEU A 85 -11.04 15.09 3.42
N ALA A 86 -9.89 14.78 2.81
CA ALA A 86 -8.60 15.37 3.19
C ALA A 86 -8.56 16.90 3.03
N LEU A 87 -9.30 17.42 2.04
CA LEU A 87 -9.46 18.85 1.81
C LEU A 87 -10.46 19.52 2.77
N GLY A 88 -11.26 18.75 3.51
CA GLY A 88 -12.32 19.26 4.39
C GLY A 88 -13.50 19.88 3.63
N PHE A 89 -13.66 19.56 2.36
CA PHE A 89 -14.68 20.16 1.48
C PHE A 89 -16.10 19.77 1.87
N ALA A 90 -16.29 18.58 2.45
CA ALA A 90 -17.59 18.12 2.90
C ALA A 90 -18.23 19.02 3.98
N ASP A 91 -17.44 19.81 4.72
CA ASP A 91 -17.90 20.67 5.83
C ASP A 91 -17.66 22.16 5.59
N CYS A 92 -17.10 22.56 4.45
CA CYS A 92 -16.73 23.95 4.22
C CYS A 92 -17.77 24.71 3.40
N GLN A 93 -17.67 26.04 3.43
CA GLN A 93 -18.48 26.89 2.56
C GLN A 93 -18.17 26.61 1.08
N PRO A 94 -19.14 26.81 0.16
CA PRO A 94 -18.91 26.71 -1.27
C PRO A 94 -17.66 27.45 -1.75
N LYS A 95 -16.86 26.81 -2.61
CA LYS A 95 -15.57 27.32 -3.12
C LYS A 95 -15.59 27.32 -4.64
N ASP A 96 -14.87 28.26 -5.25
CA ASP A 96 -14.48 28.26 -6.65
C ASP A 96 -13.19 27.44 -6.79
N ILE A 97 -13.24 26.38 -7.59
CA ILE A 97 -12.16 25.41 -7.77
C ILE A 97 -11.71 25.43 -9.24
N LEU A 98 -10.41 25.52 -9.47
CA LEU A 98 -9.80 25.21 -10.77
C LEU A 98 -9.11 23.86 -10.66
N ASP A 99 -9.58 22.86 -11.40
CA ASP A 99 -8.99 21.52 -11.42
C ASP A 99 -8.17 21.32 -12.69
N ILE A 100 -6.86 21.18 -12.54
CA ILE A 100 -5.88 21.10 -13.63
C ILE A 100 -5.53 19.65 -13.92
N GLY A 101 -5.62 19.26 -15.18
CA GLY A 101 -5.47 17.85 -15.56
C GLY A 101 -6.63 17.02 -15.01
N ALA A 102 -7.85 17.59 -15.05
CA ALA A 102 -9.05 17.02 -14.44
C ALA A 102 -9.52 15.71 -15.11
N GLY A 103 -8.98 15.41 -16.30
CA GLY A 103 -9.36 14.31 -17.17
C GLY A 103 -10.88 14.23 -17.34
N PRO A 104 -11.51 13.13 -16.90
CA PRO A 104 -12.96 12.91 -17.01
C PRO A 104 -13.82 13.70 -16.01
N GLY A 105 -13.25 14.51 -15.11
CA GLY A 105 -14.01 15.40 -14.22
C GLY A 105 -14.61 14.78 -12.94
N HIS A 106 -14.29 13.53 -12.58
CA HIS A 106 -14.83 12.88 -11.37
C HIS A 106 -14.66 13.68 -10.08
N PHE A 107 -13.50 14.31 -9.88
CA PHE A 107 -13.25 15.14 -8.70
C PHE A 107 -14.17 16.38 -8.69
N GLY A 108 -14.29 17.04 -9.85
CA GLY A 108 -15.22 18.15 -10.04
C GLY A 108 -16.68 17.77 -9.80
N ALA A 109 -17.10 16.57 -10.20
CA ALA A 109 -18.44 16.06 -9.96
C ALA A 109 -18.74 15.93 -8.45
N ILE A 110 -17.80 15.38 -7.68
CA ILE A 110 -17.93 15.30 -6.21
C ILE A 110 -18.01 16.69 -5.60
N CYS A 111 -17.13 17.60 -6.03
CA CYS A 111 -17.09 18.96 -5.50
C CYS A 111 -18.38 19.73 -5.81
N ASN A 112 -18.89 19.61 -7.04
CA ASN A 112 -20.16 20.23 -7.45
C ASN A 112 -21.34 19.66 -6.65
N GLY A 113 -21.38 18.35 -6.42
CA GLY A 113 -22.42 17.70 -5.60
C GLY A 113 -22.34 18.03 -4.09
N LEU A 114 -21.25 18.63 -3.64
CA LEU A 114 -21.09 19.26 -2.33
C LEU A 114 -21.43 20.76 -2.32
N GLY A 115 -21.77 21.34 -3.47
CA GLY A 115 -22.12 22.75 -3.62
C GLY A 115 -20.94 23.67 -3.99
N HIS A 116 -19.75 23.14 -4.26
CA HIS A 116 -18.64 23.92 -4.83
C HIS A 116 -18.86 24.19 -6.32
N ARG A 117 -18.01 25.03 -6.91
CA ARG A 117 -18.06 25.41 -8.33
C ARG A 117 -16.73 25.09 -8.98
N THR A 118 -16.68 23.98 -9.71
CA THR A 118 -15.45 23.49 -10.35
C THR A 118 -15.40 23.89 -11.82
N LEU A 119 -14.29 24.50 -12.23
CA LEU A 119 -13.85 24.57 -13.62
C LEU A 119 -12.75 23.53 -13.83
N ALA A 120 -13.02 22.53 -14.67
CA ALA A 120 -12.06 21.51 -15.07
C ALA A 120 -11.28 21.96 -16.31
N ILE A 121 -9.95 21.81 -16.32
CA ILE A 121 -9.13 22.01 -17.51
C ILE A 121 -8.29 20.79 -17.84
N ASP A 122 -8.17 20.48 -19.13
CA ASP A 122 -7.32 19.41 -19.65
C ASP A 122 -6.99 19.63 -21.13
N VAL A 123 -6.21 18.72 -21.73
CA VAL A 123 -6.01 18.59 -23.17
C VAL A 123 -7.30 18.18 -23.88
N GLU A 124 -7.39 18.46 -25.17
CA GLU A 124 -8.52 18.03 -25.99
C GLU A 124 -8.60 16.49 -26.06
N PHE A 125 -9.71 15.94 -25.58
CA PHE A 125 -9.98 14.50 -25.64
C PHE A 125 -11.49 14.26 -25.54
N GLN A 126 -12.10 13.71 -26.60
CA GLN A 126 -13.55 13.64 -26.75
C GLN A 126 -14.23 12.89 -25.59
N LEU A 127 -13.70 11.71 -25.19
CA LEU A 127 -14.27 10.95 -24.09
C LEU A 127 -14.27 11.73 -22.75
N TYR A 128 -13.31 12.62 -22.52
CA TYR A 128 -13.30 13.46 -21.31
C TYR A 128 -14.34 14.57 -21.36
N GLU A 129 -14.61 15.11 -22.55
CA GLU A 129 -15.70 16.06 -22.77
C GLU A 129 -17.05 15.41 -22.49
N ASP A 130 -17.30 14.25 -23.09
CA ASP A 130 -18.57 13.53 -22.93
C ASP A 130 -18.78 13.05 -21.48
N LEU A 131 -17.71 12.63 -20.79
CA LEU A 131 -17.74 12.30 -19.36
C LEU A 131 -18.06 13.52 -18.49
N CYS A 132 -17.43 14.67 -18.76
CA CYS A 132 -17.72 15.90 -18.01
C CYS A 132 -19.16 16.36 -18.22
N GLU A 133 -19.70 16.26 -19.44
CA GLU A 133 -21.10 16.58 -19.74
C GLU A 133 -22.06 15.65 -18.98
N ALA A 134 -21.78 14.34 -18.99
CA ALA A 134 -22.55 13.34 -18.27
C ALA A 134 -22.58 13.62 -16.76
N LEU A 135 -21.44 14.05 -16.21
CA LEU A 135 -21.26 14.38 -14.79
C LEU A 135 -21.70 15.80 -14.41
N GLY A 136 -22.05 16.65 -15.37
CA GLY A 136 -22.41 18.05 -15.10
C GLY A 136 -21.25 18.91 -14.60
N VAL A 137 -20.04 18.66 -15.12
CA VAL A 137 -18.82 19.39 -14.78
C VAL A 137 -18.48 20.35 -15.91
N GLU A 138 -18.32 21.64 -15.57
CA GLU A 138 -17.85 22.64 -16.52
C GLU A 138 -16.39 22.35 -16.89
N ARG A 139 -16.14 22.15 -18.19
CA ARG A 139 -14.81 21.82 -18.73
C ARG A 139 -14.39 22.82 -19.80
N GLN A 140 -13.11 23.19 -19.79
CA GLN A 140 -12.48 23.97 -20.85
C GLN A 140 -11.20 23.27 -21.32
N VAL A 141 -10.99 23.22 -22.64
CA VAL A 141 -9.71 22.76 -23.21
C VAL A 141 -8.65 23.83 -22.93
N CYS A 142 -7.70 23.51 -22.07
CA CYS A 142 -6.56 24.36 -21.73
C CYS A 142 -5.39 23.46 -21.31
N PRO A 143 -4.62 22.95 -22.29
CA PRO A 143 -3.40 22.19 -22.03
C PRO A 143 -2.43 22.97 -21.15
N VAL A 144 -1.70 22.26 -20.30
CA VAL A 144 -0.65 22.84 -19.47
C VAL A 144 0.71 22.48 -20.06
N TYR A 145 1.48 23.50 -20.42
CA TYR A 145 2.83 23.34 -20.94
C TYR A 145 3.87 23.91 -19.99
N ARG A 146 5.06 23.33 -20.07
CA ARG A 146 6.23 23.77 -19.31
C ARG A 146 6.56 25.23 -19.64
N GLN A 147 6.70 26.06 -18.61
CA GLN A 147 7.08 27.48 -18.73
C GLN A 147 6.14 28.33 -19.60
N GLU A 148 4.88 27.91 -19.74
CA GLU A 148 3.83 28.70 -20.38
C GLU A 148 2.76 29.08 -19.35
N LYS A 149 2.28 30.31 -19.43
CA LYS A 149 1.22 30.79 -18.52
C LYS A 149 -0.11 30.15 -18.89
N LEU A 150 -0.94 29.89 -17.90
CA LEU A 150 -2.31 29.47 -18.16
C LEU A 150 -3.13 30.60 -18.79
N SER A 151 -4.14 30.21 -19.56
CA SER A 151 -5.10 31.16 -20.11
C SER A 151 -5.89 31.84 -18.98
N SER A 152 -6.26 33.11 -19.17
CA SER A 152 -7.13 33.79 -18.20
C SER A 152 -8.54 33.21 -18.25
N PHE A 153 -9.11 32.95 -17.07
CA PHE A 153 -10.48 32.43 -16.90
C PHE A 153 -11.49 33.52 -16.47
N GLY A 154 -11.07 34.79 -16.47
CA GLY A 154 -11.91 35.91 -16.04
C GLY A 154 -12.22 35.97 -14.53
N LYS A 155 -11.71 35.02 -13.74
CA LYS A 155 -11.87 34.96 -12.28
C LYS A 155 -10.64 34.33 -11.62
N LYS A 156 -10.53 34.53 -10.29
CA LYS A 156 -9.59 33.83 -9.42
C LYS A 156 -10.33 32.80 -8.57
N PHE A 157 -9.64 31.73 -8.19
CA PHE A 157 -10.18 30.57 -7.50
C PHE A 157 -9.75 30.55 -6.03
N ASP A 158 -10.60 29.99 -5.18
CA ASP A 158 -10.27 29.76 -3.75
C ASP A 158 -9.21 28.65 -3.62
N ILE A 159 -9.24 27.69 -4.55
CA ILE A 159 -8.28 26.59 -4.58
C ILE A 159 -8.02 26.16 -6.03
N VAL A 160 -6.75 25.86 -6.30
CA VAL A 160 -6.32 25.17 -7.52
C VAL A 160 -5.93 23.75 -7.15
N THR A 161 -6.52 22.77 -7.82
CA THR A 161 -6.21 21.34 -7.64
C THR A 161 -5.52 20.77 -8.86
N ALA A 162 -4.66 19.77 -8.65
CA ALA A 162 -4.17 18.90 -9.72
C ALA A 162 -3.87 17.52 -9.12
N ILE A 163 -4.61 16.50 -9.52
CA ILE A 163 -4.63 15.20 -8.81
C ILE A 163 -4.22 14.07 -9.75
N TRP A 164 -3.18 13.34 -9.38
CA TRP A 164 -2.47 12.34 -10.22
C TRP A 164 -1.92 12.96 -11.50
N ILE A 165 -1.08 13.97 -11.29
CA ILE A 165 -0.50 14.80 -12.35
C ILE A 165 0.29 13.97 -13.36
N CYS A 166 0.03 14.20 -14.65
CA CYS A 166 0.77 13.59 -15.76
C CYS A 166 1.32 14.62 -16.76
N PHE A 167 0.88 15.88 -16.73
CA PHE A 167 1.34 16.93 -17.64
C PHE A 167 2.80 17.34 -17.38
N ASP A 168 3.38 16.89 -16.27
CA ASP A 168 4.80 17.06 -15.94
C ASP A 168 5.71 16.13 -16.75
N LEU A 169 5.15 15.12 -17.45
CA LEU A 169 5.90 14.27 -18.37
C LEU A 169 6.16 14.99 -19.69
N ILE A 170 7.44 15.28 -19.97
CA ILE A 170 7.89 15.93 -21.21
C ILE A 170 7.98 14.94 -22.36
N GLY A 171 8.40 13.70 -22.08
CA GLY A 171 8.63 12.70 -23.11
C GLY A 171 9.57 11.60 -22.62
N LYS A 172 10.35 11.03 -23.55
CA LYS A 172 11.37 10.03 -23.26
C LYS A 172 12.72 10.42 -23.87
N ASP A 173 13.81 10.07 -23.20
CA ASP A 173 15.17 10.20 -23.75
C ASP A 173 15.47 9.11 -24.81
N ASP A 174 16.66 9.17 -25.43
CA ASP A 174 17.09 8.20 -26.44
C ASP A 174 17.16 6.74 -25.94
N ARG A 175 17.14 6.55 -24.61
CA ARG A 175 17.16 5.25 -23.94
C ARG A 175 15.76 4.82 -23.49
N GLY A 176 14.73 5.62 -23.77
CA GLY A 176 13.35 5.36 -23.40
C GLY A 176 12.99 5.76 -21.98
N HIS A 177 13.88 6.40 -21.21
CA HIS A 177 13.58 6.88 -19.87
C HIS A 177 12.66 8.10 -19.93
N ARG A 178 11.68 8.15 -19.04
CA ARG A 178 10.76 9.29 -18.95
C ARG A 178 11.49 10.54 -18.46
N ILE A 179 11.21 11.66 -19.11
CA ILE A 179 11.74 12.98 -18.75
C ILE A 179 10.61 13.80 -18.14
N TYR A 180 10.81 14.31 -16.94
CA TYR A 180 9.83 15.09 -16.21
C TYR A 180 10.24 16.57 -16.10
N TRP A 181 9.31 17.41 -15.66
CA TRP A 181 9.55 18.81 -15.34
C TRP A 181 10.60 18.96 -14.23
N SER A 182 11.42 19.99 -14.35
CA SER A 182 12.35 20.39 -13.30
C SER A 182 11.67 21.23 -12.21
N ILE A 183 12.32 21.41 -11.06
CA ILE A 183 11.86 22.35 -10.02
C ILE A 183 11.63 23.76 -10.59
N LYS A 184 12.44 24.20 -11.56
CA LYS A 184 12.26 25.50 -12.23
C LYS A 184 10.92 25.58 -12.96
N ASP A 185 10.49 24.49 -13.59
CA ASP A 185 9.24 24.42 -14.34
C ASP A 185 8.04 24.41 -13.40
N TRP A 186 8.12 23.62 -12.33
CA TRP A 186 7.13 23.61 -11.25
C TRP A 186 6.98 24.98 -10.58
N ARG A 187 8.11 25.63 -10.30
CA ARG A 187 8.12 26.97 -9.74
C ARG A 187 7.45 27.99 -10.67
N PHE A 188 7.71 27.91 -11.97
CA PHE A 188 7.04 28.77 -12.95
C PHE A 188 5.52 28.61 -12.87
N LEU A 189 5.02 27.37 -12.84
CA LEU A 189 3.58 27.10 -12.70
C LEU A 189 3.03 27.69 -11.40
N VAL A 190 3.68 27.44 -10.26
CA VAL A 190 3.23 27.96 -8.95
C VAL A 190 3.21 29.49 -8.92
N ASP A 191 4.23 30.14 -9.47
CA ASP A 191 4.31 31.60 -9.58
C ASP A 191 3.15 32.15 -10.44
N ASP A 192 2.84 31.50 -11.57
CA ASP A 192 1.72 31.88 -12.44
C ASP A 192 0.36 31.72 -11.75
N LEU A 193 0.16 30.58 -11.09
CA LEU A 193 -1.07 30.27 -10.35
C LEU A 193 -1.34 31.31 -9.25
N PHE A 194 -0.35 31.64 -8.41
CA PHE A 194 -0.56 32.63 -7.36
C PHE A 194 -0.68 34.06 -7.88
N ALA A 195 0.02 34.42 -8.96
CA ALA A 195 -0.10 35.74 -9.55
C ALA A 195 -1.48 35.97 -10.17
N HIS A 196 -1.97 35.02 -10.97
CA HIS A 196 -3.07 35.26 -11.88
C HIS A 196 -4.35 34.47 -11.57
N HIS A 197 -4.25 33.30 -10.94
CA HIS A 197 -5.38 32.37 -10.83
C HIS A 197 -5.91 32.17 -9.41
N ILE A 198 -5.14 32.45 -8.36
CA ILE A 198 -5.53 32.17 -6.97
C ILE A 198 -5.85 33.47 -6.19
N LYS A 199 -6.97 33.46 -5.45
CA LYS A 199 -7.38 34.54 -4.52
C LYS A 199 -6.33 34.72 -3.41
N ASP A 200 -6.37 35.84 -2.69
CA ASP A 200 -5.29 36.18 -1.75
C ASP A 200 -5.18 35.22 -0.54
N ASP A 201 -6.31 34.67 -0.11
CA ASP A 201 -6.45 33.63 0.91
C ASP A 201 -6.51 32.20 0.34
N GLY A 202 -6.32 32.07 -0.98
CA GLY A 202 -6.45 30.80 -1.68
C GLY A 202 -5.21 29.90 -1.55
N GLU A 203 -5.35 28.68 -2.04
CA GLU A 203 -4.33 27.64 -1.92
C GLU A 203 -4.21 26.73 -3.13
N ILE A 204 -3.11 25.98 -3.17
CA ILE A 204 -2.87 24.89 -4.10
C ILE A 204 -3.00 23.57 -3.35
N TYR A 205 -3.60 22.57 -4.01
CA TYR A 205 -3.56 21.18 -3.57
C TYR A 205 -3.17 20.26 -4.72
N PHE A 206 -1.98 19.68 -4.64
CA PHE A 206 -1.46 18.75 -5.64
C PHE A 206 -1.35 17.35 -5.07
N VAL A 207 -1.66 16.36 -5.90
CA VAL A 207 -1.35 14.95 -5.64
C VAL A 207 -0.52 14.46 -6.82
N LEU A 208 0.75 14.19 -6.57
CA LEU A 208 1.67 13.73 -7.60
C LEU A 208 1.27 12.33 -8.09
N ASN A 209 1.67 12.02 -9.32
CA ASN A 209 1.70 10.65 -9.80
C ASN A 209 3.10 10.06 -9.57
N PHE A 210 3.24 8.74 -9.68
CA PHE A 210 4.57 8.12 -9.65
C PHE A 210 5.37 8.49 -10.89
N GLN A 211 6.59 8.96 -10.65
CA GLN A 211 7.59 9.04 -11.69
C GLN A 211 8.32 7.70 -11.78
N LEU A 212 8.54 7.24 -13.01
CA LEU A 212 9.36 6.05 -13.24
C LEU A 212 10.82 6.49 -13.29
N ASP A 213 11.66 5.87 -12.47
CA ASP A 213 13.10 6.04 -12.57
C ASP A 213 13.67 5.28 -13.78
N LYS A 214 15.00 5.30 -13.93
CA LYS A 214 15.71 4.67 -15.04
C LYS A 214 15.57 3.15 -15.05
N ASP A 215 15.32 2.56 -13.89
CA ASP A 215 15.15 1.12 -13.72
C ASP A 215 13.67 0.70 -13.79
N GLY A 216 12.77 1.67 -14.02
CA GLY A 216 11.32 1.46 -14.12
C GLY A 216 10.61 1.39 -12.76
N ALA A 217 11.30 1.67 -11.65
CA ALA A 217 10.67 1.72 -10.34
C ALA A 217 9.92 3.05 -10.16
N GLY A 218 8.70 2.98 -9.62
CA GLY A 218 7.85 4.14 -9.39
C GLY A 218 8.17 4.79 -8.04
N GLN A 219 8.45 6.10 -8.02
CA GLN A 219 8.50 6.90 -6.80
C GLN A 219 7.91 8.30 -7.00
N TYR A 220 7.45 8.94 -5.93
CA TYR A 220 7.14 10.37 -5.98
C TYR A 220 8.44 11.17 -6.06
N ASP A 221 8.41 12.28 -6.80
CA ASP A 221 9.55 13.18 -6.95
C ASP A 221 9.94 13.80 -5.60
N ARG A 222 11.02 13.28 -5.01
CA ARG A 222 11.49 13.69 -3.68
C ARG A 222 12.05 15.10 -3.68
N ASP A 223 12.76 15.47 -4.74
CA ASP A 223 13.34 16.80 -4.86
C ASP A 223 12.24 17.87 -4.98
N LEU A 224 11.15 17.54 -5.69
CA LEU A 224 9.96 18.38 -5.77
C LEU A 224 9.26 18.52 -4.41
N LEU A 225 9.05 17.40 -3.71
CA LEU A 225 8.42 17.39 -2.38
C LEU A 225 9.25 18.20 -1.36
N ASP A 226 10.57 18.03 -1.38
CA ASP A 226 11.49 18.77 -0.51
C ASP A 226 11.50 20.27 -0.84
N TRP A 227 11.45 20.63 -2.12
CA TRP A 227 11.30 22.02 -2.54
C TRP A 227 9.99 22.63 -2.04
N PHE A 228 8.86 21.95 -2.20
CA PHE A 228 7.57 22.42 -1.67
C PHE A 228 7.62 22.59 -0.15
N GLY A 229 8.23 21.66 0.58
CA GLY A 229 8.46 21.78 2.02
C GLY A 229 9.32 23.00 2.37
N SER A 230 10.36 23.29 1.57
CA SER A 230 11.24 24.45 1.78
C SER A 230 10.55 25.80 1.60
N VAL A 231 9.47 25.86 0.80
CA VAL A 231 8.63 27.07 0.63
C VAL A 231 7.42 27.08 1.57
N GLY A 232 7.40 26.20 2.57
CA GLY A 232 6.39 26.18 3.64
C GLY A 232 5.12 25.40 3.31
N ALA A 233 5.10 24.59 2.25
CA ALA A 233 3.97 23.71 1.98
C ALA A 233 3.85 22.62 3.05
N ALA A 234 2.61 22.20 3.34
CA ALA A 234 2.37 20.95 4.03
C ALA A 234 2.49 19.81 3.02
N VAL A 235 3.45 18.91 3.24
CA VAL A 235 3.78 17.82 2.33
C VAL A 235 3.59 16.47 3.03
N ASP A 236 2.99 15.51 2.33
CA ASP A 236 2.85 14.12 2.77
C ASP A 236 3.56 13.19 1.77
N PRO A 237 4.86 12.88 1.98
CA PRO A 237 5.64 12.13 1.02
C PRO A 237 5.12 10.71 0.70
N PRO A 238 4.58 9.93 1.65
CA PRO A 238 3.95 8.64 1.37
C PRO A 238 2.78 8.68 0.38
N SER A 239 2.05 9.79 0.30
CA SER A 239 0.90 9.94 -0.62
C SER A 239 1.18 10.87 -1.82
N GLY A 240 2.37 11.51 -1.85
CA GLY A 240 2.72 12.49 -2.87
C GLY A 240 1.85 13.74 -2.81
N THR A 241 1.29 14.07 -1.65
CA THR A 241 0.36 15.20 -1.49
C THR A 241 1.08 16.46 -1.07
N ILE A 242 0.72 17.59 -1.67
CA ILE A 242 1.25 18.93 -1.40
C ILE A 242 0.09 19.90 -1.20
N ARG A 243 0.14 20.68 -0.12
CA ARG A 243 -0.80 21.78 0.14
C ARG A 243 -0.03 23.06 0.45
N LEU A 244 -0.25 24.10 -0.36
CA LEU A 244 0.48 25.36 -0.26
C LEU A 244 -0.48 26.55 -0.32
N LYS A 245 -0.52 27.33 0.76
CA LYS A 245 -1.31 28.57 0.79
C LYS A 245 -0.54 29.73 0.20
N LYS A 246 -1.25 30.62 -0.50
CA LYS A 246 -0.65 31.82 -1.10
C LYS A 246 -0.01 32.74 -0.07
N GLU A 247 -0.64 32.90 1.09
CA GLU A 247 -0.12 33.71 2.20
C GLU A 247 1.24 33.21 2.70
N ILE A 248 1.42 31.88 2.75
CA ILE A 248 2.67 31.24 3.16
C ILE A 248 3.73 31.42 2.07
N TYR A 249 3.35 31.15 0.81
CA TYR A 249 4.28 31.29 -0.32
C TYR A 249 4.78 32.72 -0.51
N ASN A 250 3.96 33.72 -0.18
CA ASN A 250 4.33 35.14 -0.27
C ASN A 250 4.97 35.71 1.00
N ALA A 251 5.00 34.95 2.10
CA ALA A 251 5.63 35.41 3.32
C ALA A 251 7.14 35.65 3.10
N PRO A 252 7.73 36.69 3.72
CA PRO A 252 9.18 36.84 3.76
C PRO A 252 9.80 35.60 4.42
N ILE A 253 10.77 34.98 3.76
CA ILE A 253 11.51 33.85 4.35
C ILE A 253 12.40 34.43 5.45
N VAL A 254 11.99 34.24 6.71
CA VAL A 254 12.81 34.63 7.87
C VAL A 254 13.84 33.52 8.10
N LEU A 255 15.03 33.69 7.54
CA LEU A 255 16.15 32.82 7.84
C LEU A 255 16.68 33.09 9.27
N PRO A 256 17.22 32.08 9.98
CA PRO A 256 17.88 32.29 11.26
C PRO A 256 19.14 33.13 11.04
N GLY A 257 19.04 34.46 11.23
CA GLY A 257 20.15 35.40 11.04
C GLY A 257 19.79 36.77 10.47
N GLY A 258 18.55 36.99 10.00
CA GLY A 258 18.10 38.29 9.50
C GLY A 258 17.16 38.17 8.30
N VAL A 259 16.32 39.19 8.13
CA VAL A 259 15.30 39.24 7.06
C VAL A 259 16.00 39.33 5.71
N ALA A 260 15.86 38.29 4.88
CA ALA A 260 16.19 38.41 3.45
C ALA A 260 14.99 39.06 2.74
N GLU A 261 15.23 40.11 1.95
CA GLU A 261 14.16 40.72 1.16
C GLU A 261 13.54 39.69 0.19
N PRO A 262 12.19 39.68 0.03
CA PRO A 262 11.48 38.69 -0.78
C PRO A 262 11.94 38.61 -2.25
N SER A 263 12.51 39.68 -2.80
CA SER A 263 12.94 39.79 -4.20
C SER A 263 14.30 39.13 -4.49
N LEU A 264 15.21 39.10 -3.52
CA LEU A 264 16.60 38.63 -3.73
C LEU A 264 16.76 37.11 -3.66
N VAL A 265 15.95 36.42 -2.86
CA VAL A 265 15.94 34.94 -2.81
C VAL A 265 15.22 34.34 -4.02
N ARG A 266 14.30 35.11 -4.63
CA ARG A 266 13.49 34.64 -5.76
C ARG A 266 14.21 34.75 -7.12
N GLY A 267 15.32 35.47 -7.23
CA GLY A 267 16.11 35.62 -8.46
C GLY A 267 17.40 34.78 -8.55
N ALA A 268 17.81 34.05 -7.51
CA ALA A 268 19.15 33.46 -7.42
C ALA A 268 19.31 32.07 -8.10
N GLY A 269 18.60 31.83 -9.22
CA GLY A 269 18.67 30.56 -9.96
C GLY A 269 19.90 30.41 -10.88
N GLU A 270 20.71 31.46 -11.07
CA GLU A 270 21.84 31.43 -12.03
C GLU A 270 23.24 31.46 -11.38
N ALA A 271 23.36 31.55 -10.05
CA ALA A 271 24.66 31.71 -9.39
C ALA A 271 25.23 30.45 -8.70
N ALA A 272 24.55 29.30 -8.79
CA ALA A 272 24.93 28.09 -8.05
C ALA A 272 25.70 27.02 -8.85
N GLU A 273 26.18 27.32 -10.06
CA GLU A 273 26.90 26.33 -10.90
C GLU A 273 28.44 26.47 -10.88
N LYS A 274 28.99 27.39 -10.07
CA LYS A 274 30.45 27.52 -9.88
C LYS A 274 30.83 27.82 -8.44
N ALA A 275 30.57 26.89 -7.53
CA ALA A 275 31.20 26.91 -6.22
C ALA A 275 31.87 25.56 -5.96
N THR A 276 33.20 25.58 -5.98
CA THR A 276 34.08 24.47 -5.64
C THR A 276 33.76 23.94 -4.24
N VAL A 277 33.68 22.61 -4.17
CA VAL A 277 33.52 21.81 -2.95
C VAL A 277 34.52 22.27 -1.87
N ARG A 278 33.99 22.78 -0.76
CA ARG A 278 34.68 22.76 0.54
C ARG A 278 33.94 21.77 1.44
N PRO A 279 34.66 20.88 2.16
CA PRO A 279 34.03 19.95 3.07
C PRO A 279 33.48 20.72 4.28
N SER A 280 32.17 20.68 4.49
CA SER A 280 31.54 21.21 5.70
C SER A 280 31.55 20.17 6.81
N VAL A 281 31.98 20.61 7.99
CA VAL A 281 31.91 19.88 9.26
C VAL A 281 30.44 19.72 9.67
N PRO A 282 29.99 18.56 10.18
CA PRO A 282 28.59 18.37 10.55
C PRO A 282 28.25 19.23 11.78
N ARG A 283 27.18 20.03 11.69
CA ARG A 283 26.52 20.63 12.85
C ARG A 283 25.30 19.78 13.20
N GLU A 284 25.22 19.35 14.45
CA GLU A 284 24.08 18.65 15.03
C GLU A 284 22.82 19.52 14.95
N ALA A 285 21.90 19.17 14.04
CA ALA A 285 20.54 19.66 14.08
C ALA A 285 19.78 18.86 15.15
N LYS A 286 19.23 19.56 16.15
CA LYS A 286 18.27 18.96 17.09
C LYS A 286 17.01 18.59 16.30
N SER A 287 16.85 17.29 16.05
CA SER A 287 15.67 16.71 15.43
C SER A 287 14.42 16.97 16.29
N PRO A 288 13.27 17.29 15.66
CA PRO A 288 12.00 17.30 16.38
C PRO A 288 11.74 15.90 16.94
N LYS A 289 11.32 15.81 18.21
CA LYS A 289 11.02 14.53 18.86
C LYS A 289 9.88 13.84 18.07
N PRO A 290 10.11 12.67 17.45
CA PRO A 290 9.04 11.96 16.78
C PRO A 290 8.05 11.43 17.82
N TYR A 291 6.76 11.56 17.53
CA TYR A 291 5.71 10.83 18.25
C TYR A 291 5.88 9.33 17.92
N THR A 292 6.47 8.57 18.84
CA THR A 292 6.80 7.15 18.64
C THR A 292 5.68 6.23 19.15
N ARG A 293 5.03 5.47 18.27
CA ARG A 293 4.34 4.22 18.66
C ARG A 293 5.29 3.05 18.37
N GLN A 294 5.80 2.39 19.42
CA GLN A 294 6.52 1.12 19.29
C GLN A 294 5.49 0.00 19.11
N ILE A 295 5.50 -0.69 17.97
CA ILE A 295 4.66 -1.86 17.70
C ILE A 295 5.48 -3.11 18.07
N ARG A 296 5.39 -3.56 19.32
CA ARG A 296 6.08 -4.78 19.73
C ARG A 296 5.34 -6.02 19.15
N PRO A 297 5.95 -6.86 18.30
CA PRO A 297 5.26 -8.02 17.74
C PRO A 297 4.95 -9.08 18.80
N LEU A 298 3.83 -9.79 18.67
CA LEU A 298 3.35 -10.82 19.61
C LEU A 298 4.07 -12.18 19.44
N ILE A 299 5.37 -12.14 19.18
CA ILE A 299 6.26 -13.30 19.34
C ILE A 299 6.98 -13.09 20.65
N LEU A 300 6.60 -13.86 21.65
CA LEU A 300 7.04 -13.65 23.03
C LEU A 300 7.77 -14.88 23.54
N ASP A 301 8.74 -14.65 24.41
CA ASP A 301 9.52 -15.68 25.12
C ASP A 301 9.03 -15.89 26.56
N ALA A 302 7.90 -15.26 26.93
CA ALA A 302 7.33 -15.28 28.26
C ALA A 302 5.89 -15.81 28.26
N LYS A 303 5.56 -16.63 29.27
CA LYS A 303 4.20 -17.19 29.49
C LYS A 303 3.21 -16.19 30.12
N THR A 304 3.69 -15.04 30.57
CA THR A 304 2.89 -13.98 31.19
C THR A 304 3.16 -12.68 30.46
N VAL A 305 2.09 -12.03 30.00
CA VAL A 305 2.19 -10.85 29.14
C VAL A 305 1.31 -9.75 29.73
N PRO A 306 1.87 -8.57 30.06
CA PRO A 306 1.08 -7.46 30.60
C PRO A 306 -0.02 -7.02 29.63
N LEU A 307 -1.19 -6.66 30.14
CA LEU A 307 -2.33 -6.20 29.35
C LEU A 307 -2.00 -4.89 28.61
N GLU A 308 -1.18 -4.03 29.23
CA GLU A 308 -0.70 -2.79 28.61
C GLU A 308 0.06 -3.07 27.30
N TYR A 309 0.65 -4.26 27.15
CA TYR A 309 1.25 -4.71 25.92
C TYR A 309 0.20 -4.80 24.80
N PHE A 310 -0.91 -5.50 25.04
CA PHE A 310 -2.00 -5.63 24.07
C PHE A 310 -2.71 -4.30 23.81
N GLU A 311 -2.92 -3.49 24.85
CA GLU A 311 -3.49 -2.14 24.73
C GLU A 311 -2.61 -1.19 23.92
N SER A 312 -1.27 -1.34 24.01
CA SER A 312 -0.34 -0.53 23.22
C SER A 312 -0.35 -0.87 21.72
N LEU A 313 -0.83 -2.06 21.38
CA LEU A 313 -0.88 -2.58 20.02
C LEU A 313 -2.24 -2.37 19.35
N GLY A 314 -3.31 -2.25 20.16
CA GLY A 314 -4.66 -1.88 19.75
C GLY A 314 -4.89 -0.38 19.81
N GLY A 315 -4.89 0.28 18.64
CA GLY A 315 -5.03 1.72 18.53
C GLY A 315 -6.31 2.29 19.16
N LYS A 316 -6.16 3.31 20.00
CA LYS A 316 -7.21 4.24 20.46
C LYS A 316 -8.02 4.94 19.35
N GLU A 317 -7.77 4.64 18.06
CA GLU A 317 -8.34 5.40 16.95
C GLU A 317 -8.96 4.57 15.82
N ALA A 318 -8.68 3.26 15.70
CA ALA A 318 -9.11 2.51 14.52
C ALA A 318 -10.48 1.81 14.65
N TYR A 319 -10.94 1.47 15.86
CA TYR A 319 -12.26 0.83 16.06
C TYR A 319 -13.11 1.36 17.22
N PHE A 320 -12.55 2.11 18.16
CA PHE A 320 -13.22 2.44 19.42
C PHE A 320 -13.17 3.93 19.74
N LYS A 321 -13.79 4.77 18.91
CA LYS A 321 -13.96 6.21 19.21
C LYS A 321 -15.22 6.53 20.03
N SER A 322 -16.03 5.56 20.44
CA SER A 322 -17.33 5.84 21.07
C SER A 322 -17.73 4.99 22.28
N VAL A 323 -16.86 4.14 22.83
CA VAL A 323 -17.23 3.34 24.02
C VAL A 323 -16.60 3.96 25.25
N GLU A 324 -17.44 4.30 26.24
CA GLU A 324 -17.05 4.75 27.59
C GLU A 324 -15.94 3.87 28.19
N PRO A 325 -15.15 4.37 29.16
CA PRO A 325 -14.13 3.55 29.82
C PRO A 325 -14.77 2.28 30.37
N PHE A 326 -14.47 1.13 29.74
CA PHE A 326 -14.88 -0.18 30.23
C PHE A 326 -14.48 -0.29 31.70
N GLU A 327 -15.44 -0.60 32.57
CA GLU A 327 -15.15 -0.92 33.96
C GLU A 327 -14.11 -2.05 33.99
N LYS A 328 -13.06 -1.88 34.79
CA LYS A 328 -11.85 -2.72 34.86
C LYS A 328 -12.10 -4.22 35.13
N GLU A 329 -13.33 -4.65 35.34
CA GLU A 329 -13.66 -5.94 35.95
C GLU A 329 -13.91 -7.11 34.99
N ALA A 330 -13.77 -6.99 33.66
CA ALA A 330 -14.05 -8.19 32.83
C ALA A 330 -13.34 -8.29 31.47
N TYR A 331 -12.02 -8.13 31.37
CA TYR A 331 -11.34 -8.69 30.18
C TYR A 331 -11.49 -10.22 30.21
N SER A 332 -12.31 -10.76 29.31
CA SER A 332 -12.55 -12.20 29.19
C SER A 332 -12.27 -12.69 27.78
N ILE A 333 -11.83 -13.94 27.68
CA ILE A 333 -11.77 -14.65 26.40
C ILE A 333 -13.19 -15.06 26.04
N LEU A 334 -13.68 -14.53 24.92
CA LEU A 334 -15.00 -14.81 24.39
C LEU A 334 -15.03 -16.15 23.63
N GLY A 335 -13.90 -16.57 23.05
CA GLY A 335 -13.83 -17.80 22.27
C GLY A 335 -12.50 -17.99 21.52
N THR A 336 -12.49 -18.93 20.59
CA THR A 336 -11.40 -19.20 19.65
C THR A 336 -11.92 -19.07 18.22
N PHE A 337 -11.04 -18.99 17.23
CA PHE A 337 -11.42 -18.95 15.82
C PHE A 337 -10.58 -19.89 14.96
N PRO A 338 -11.17 -20.46 13.89
CA PRO A 338 -10.45 -21.32 12.97
C PRO A 338 -9.40 -20.52 12.19
N ILE A 339 -8.31 -21.19 11.85
CA ILE A 339 -7.28 -20.67 10.93
C ILE A 339 -7.36 -21.35 9.56
N ALA A 340 -6.56 -20.88 8.60
CA ALA A 340 -6.43 -21.54 7.32
C ALA A 340 -6.01 -23.01 7.52
N GLY A 341 -6.70 -23.93 6.85
CA GLY A 341 -6.50 -25.38 6.98
C GLY A 341 -7.30 -26.10 8.08
N GLY A 342 -8.23 -25.42 8.76
CA GLY A 342 -9.21 -26.10 9.64
C GLY A 342 -8.61 -26.73 10.90
N VAL A 343 -7.39 -26.34 11.27
CA VAL A 343 -6.76 -26.76 12.53
C VAL A 343 -7.51 -26.07 13.66
N ASN A 344 -8.13 -26.86 14.54
CA ASN A 344 -8.71 -26.33 15.77
C ASN A 344 -7.61 -25.67 16.58
N SER A 345 -7.66 -24.35 16.63
CA SER A 345 -6.70 -23.52 17.32
C SER A 345 -6.91 -23.63 18.82
N THR A 346 -6.04 -24.37 19.49
CA THR A 346 -5.51 -24.12 20.84
C THR A 346 -4.81 -25.41 21.30
N GLY A 347 -3.63 -25.27 21.92
CA GLY A 347 -3.22 -26.28 22.90
C GLY A 347 -4.36 -26.48 23.91
N SER A 348 -4.46 -27.62 24.57
CA SER A 348 -5.64 -27.98 25.38
C SER A 348 -6.07 -26.96 26.46
N SER A 349 -5.23 -25.97 26.78
CA SER A 349 -5.48 -24.86 27.71
C SER A 349 -5.81 -23.54 27.00
N ARG A 350 -6.94 -22.91 27.38
CA ARG A 350 -7.27 -21.53 27.00
C ARG A 350 -6.39 -20.54 27.78
N PRO A 351 -5.91 -19.44 27.18
CA PRO A 351 -5.25 -18.39 27.93
C PRO A 351 -6.17 -17.84 29.03
N GLN A 352 -5.60 -17.29 30.09
CA GLN A 352 -6.34 -16.73 31.22
C GLN A 352 -6.02 -15.25 31.38
N PHE A 353 -7.04 -14.40 31.36
CA PHE A 353 -6.89 -13.02 31.81
C PHE A 353 -6.84 -12.99 33.34
N ARG A 354 -5.78 -12.39 33.88
CA ARG A 354 -5.66 -11.93 35.27
C ARG A 354 -5.61 -10.41 35.24
N GLU A 355 -5.97 -9.73 36.33
CA GLU A 355 -6.22 -8.27 36.40
C GLU A 355 -5.57 -7.39 35.31
N ARG A 356 -4.24 -7.52 35.09
CA ARG A 356 -3.50 -6.80 34.05
C ARG A 356 -2.54 -7.69 33.25
N GLU A 357 -2.84 -8.98 33.10
CA GLU A 357 -1.96 -9.93 32.44
C GLU A 357 -2.74 -11.00 31.67
N VAL A 358 -2.20 -11.44 30.54
CA VAL A 358 -2.62 -12.67 29.87
C VAL A 358 -1.62 -13.76 30.21
N CYS A 359 -2.11 -14.82 30.86
CA CYS A 359 -1.34 -15.99 31.25
C CYS A 359 -1.61 -17.14 30.28
N PHE A 360 -0.54 -17.82 29.87
CA PHE A 360 -0.58 -18.98 29.01
C PHE A 360 0.02 -20.18 29.75
N ASP A 361 -0.69 -21.30 29.77
CA ASP A 361 -0.21 -22.49 30.50
C ASP A 361 0.99 -23.14 29.79
N ASP A 362 1.11 -22.96 28.46
CA ASP A 362 2.17 -23.54 27.65
C ASP A 362 2.73 -22.58 26.58
N PHE A 363 3.85 -22.97 25.98
CA PHE A 363 4.36 -22.34 24.76
C PHE A 363 3.60 -22.87 23.52
N GLY A 364 3.63 -22.12 22.43
CA GLY A 364 2.96 -22.48 21.19
C GLY A 364 2.03 -21.39 20.66
N GLU A 365 1.07 -21.81 19.83
CA GLU A 365 0.18 -20.91 19.11
C GLU A 365 -1.18 -20.78 19.80
N PHE A 366 -1.63 -19.54 19.96
CA PHE A 366 -2.91 -19.21 20.58
C PHE A 366 -3.71 -18.29 19.69
N TYR A 367 -5.00 -18.60 19.54
CA TYR A 367 -5.93 -17.86 18.70
C TYR A 367 -7.23 -17.67 19.48
N PHE A 368 -7.55 -16.43 19.81
CA PHE A 368 -8.68 -16.17 20.71
C PHE A 368 -9.34 -14.83 20.43
N TYR A 369 -10.64 -14.78 20.71
CA TYR A 369 -11.37 -13.53 20.81
C TYR A 369 -11.35 -13.04 22.24
N SER A 370 -11.15 -11.74 22.41
CA SER A 370 -11.52 -11.03 23.62
C SER A 370 -12.54 -9.94 23.27
N GLN A 371 -13.00 -9.21 24.28
CA GLN A 371 -13.90 -8.07 24.07
C GLN A 371 -13.31 -6.95 23.20
N ILE A 372 -11.98 -6.90 23.08
CA ILE A 372 -11.28 -5.88 22.29
C ILE A 372 -10.83 -6.36 20.90
N GLY A 373 -11.15 -7.61 20.53
CA GLY A 373 -10.92 -8.12 19.17
C GLY A 373 -10.34 -9.53 19.11
N ALA A 374 -9.88 -9.90 17.92
CA ALA A 374 -9.24 -11.17 17.63
C ALA A 374 -7.72 -11.06 17.84
N PHE A 375 -7.13 -12.09 18.45
CA PHE A 375 -5.69 -12.16 18.72
C PHE A 375 -5.13 -13.47 18.20
N LYS A 376 -3.99 -13.36 17.52
CA LYS A 376 -3.08 -14.48 17.26
C LYS A 376 -1.83 -14.25 18.08
N THR A 377 -1.26 -15.28 18.67
CA THR A 377 -0.04 -15.16 19.48
C THR A 377 0.81 -16.40 19.30
N LEU A 378 2.12 -16.21 19.17
CA LEU A 378 3.11 -17.28 19.18
C LEU A 378 4.01 -17.09 20.40
N LEU A 379 3.96 -18.04 21.32
CA LEU A 379 4.89 -18.13 22.43
C LEU A 379 6.01 -19.11 22.10
N LEU A 380 7.24 -18.63 22.05
CA LEU A 380 8.41 -19.45 21.83
C LEU A 380 8.94 -19.96 23.16
N ASP A 381 9.20 -21.27 23.25
CA ASP A 381 9.85 -21.86 24.41
C ASP A 381 11.32 -21.39 24.44
N PRO A 382 11.78 -20.68 25.49
CA PRO A 382 13.15 -20.18 25.57
C PRO A 382 14.19 -21.31 25.69
N THR A 383 13.76 -22.55 25.92
CA THR A 383 14.61 -23.74 25.92
C THR A 383 14.68 -24.44 24.56
N SER A 384 13.88 -23.99 23.58
CA SER A 384 13.93 -24.51 22.22
C SER A 384 15.27 -24.23 21.55
N SER A 385 15.72 -25.19 20.74
CA SER A 385 16.87 -24.98 19.86
C SER A 385 16.58 -23.86 18.85
N ARG A 386 17.62 -23.24 18.31
CA ARG A 386 17.48 -22.22 17.27
C ARG A 386 16.67 -22.71 16.08
N GLN A 387 16.87 -23.96 15.69
CA GLN A 387 16.11 -24.63 14.65
C GLN A 387 14.61 -24.72 14.98
N GLN A 388 14.26 -25.12 16.22
CA GLN A 388 12.86 -25.18 16.66
C GLN A 388 12.21 -23.79 16.65
N VAL A 389 12.95 -22.75 17.05
CA VAL A 389 12.48 -21.36 16.97
C VAL A 389 12.20 -20.94 15.53
N ILE A 390 13.13 -21.20 14.60
CA ILE A 390 12.95 -20.92 13.16
C ILE A 390 11.69 -21.61 12.63
N LEU A 391 11.54 -22.91 12.91
CA LEU A 391 10.41 -23.70 12.42
C LEU A 391 9.08 -23.28 13.07
N GLY A 392 9.11 -22.84 14.33
CA GLY A 392 7.94 -22.29 15.02
C GLY A 392 7.44 -21.00 14.39
N ILE A 393 8.34 -20.03 14.16
CA ILE A 393 8.01 -18.77 13.48
C ILE A 393 7.51 -19.04 12.05
N PHE A 394 8.25 -19.87 11.31
CA PHE A 394 7.90 -20.26 9.94
C PHE A 394 6.50 -20.87 9.87
N SER A 395 6.22 -21.87 10.71
CA SER A 395 4.95 -22.58 10.71
C SER A 395 3.79 -21.65 11.09
N PHE A 396 3.98 -20.79 12.09
CA PHE A 396 2.98 -19.80 12.49
C PHE A 396 2.64 -18.82 11.36
N VAL A 397 3.65 -18.24 10.70
CA VAL A 397 3.43 -17.32 9.57
C VAL A 397 2.76 -18.06 8.42
N ALA A 398 3.28 -19.22 8.02
CA ALA A 398 2.74 -20.02 6.92
C ALA A 398 1.26 -20.38 7.13
N ARG A 399 0.86 -20.81 8.34
CA ARG A 399 -0.54 -21.12 8.69
C ARG A 399 -1.47 -19.92 8.64
N ASN A 400 -0.93 -18.73 8.89
CA ASN A 400 -1.68 -17.48 8.92
C ASN A 400 -1.55 -16.67 7.63
N CYS A 401 -1.07 -17.30 6.57
CA CYS A 401 -0.97 -16.74 5.23
C CYS A 401 -1.66 -17.66 4.23
N VAL A 402 -2.34 -17.09 3.25
CA VAL A 402 -2.92 -17.80 2.10
C VAL A 402 -2.47 -17.14 0.81
N HIS A 403 -2.21 -17.95 -0.21
CA HIS A 403 -1.76 -17.45 -1.51
C HIS A 403 -2.86 -16.64 -2.19
N SER A 404 -2.69 -15.32 -2.23
CA SER A 404 -3.70 -14.41 -2.78
C SER A 404 -3.15 -13.03 -3.11
N LEU A 405 -3.88 -12.27 -3.92
CA LEU A 405 -3.59 -10.86 -4.18
C LEU A 405 -4.39 -9.89 -3.29
N ALA A 406 -5.21 -10.36 -2.35
CA ALA A 406 -6.15 -9.51 -1.63
C ALA A 406 -5.53 -8.50 -0.66
N ASP A 407 -4.38 -8.81 -0.06
CA ASP A 407 -3.58 -7.85 0.70
C ASP A 407 -2.42 -7.29 -0.12
N GLN A 408 -2.33 -7.59 -1.42
CA GLN A 408 -1.23 -7.12 -2.26
C GLN A 408 -1.15 -5.60 -2.30
N TRP A 409 -2.26 -4.87 -2.16
CA TRP A 409 -2.25 -3.40 -2.08
C TRP A 409 -1.66 -2.86 -0.77
N LYS A 410 -1.66 -3.65 0.31
CA LYS A 410 -0.92 -3.34 1.56
C LYS A 410 0.58 -3.58 1.38
N TYR A 411 0.93 -4.40 0.39
CA TYR A 411 2.29 -4.75 -0.01
C TYR A 411 2.82 -3.85 -1.15
N GLN A 412 1.95 -3.35 -2.02
CA GLN A 412 2.21 -2.43 -3.11
C GLN A 412 1.50 -1.12 -2.82
N ILE A 413 2.20 -0.22 -2.14
CA ILE A 413 1.82 1.20 -2.21
C ILE A 413 2.10 1.62 -3.66
N ASN A 414 1.05 1.52 -4.47
CA ASN A 414 0.91 2.05 -5.83
C ASN A 414 1.77 1.39 -6.93
N GLY A 415 1.71 0.07 -7.03
CA GLY A 415 1.98 -0.67 -8.27
C GLY A 415 3.45 -0.84 -8.72
N LEU A 416 4.39 0.00 -8.27
CA LEU A 416 5.79 -0.07 -8.73
C LEU A 416 6.86 0.20 -7.66
N SER A 417 6.49 0.60 -6.44
CA SER A 417 7.42 0.73 -5.31
C SER A 417 7.14 -0.36 -4.28
N ARG A 418 8.15 -1.18 -3.94
CA ARG A 418 8.06 -2.19 -2.86
C ARG A 418 8.11 -1.53 -1.48
N ALA A 419 7.42 -0.42 -1.24
CA ALA A 419 7.33 0.17 0.09
C ALA A 419 6.46 -0.75 0.95
N PHE A 420 7.12 -1.54 1.77
CA PHE A 420 6.51 -2.61 2.55
C PHE A 420 5.98 -2.04 3.86
N ASP A 421 4.66 -1.89 4.00
CA ASP A 421 4.04 -1.54 5.28
C ASP A 421 3.95 -2.79 6.18
N LEU A 422 5.10 -3.20 6.73
CA LEU A 422 5.15 -4.32 7.68
C LEU A 422 4.23 -4.07 8.87
N SER A 423 4.02 -2.81 9.27
CA SER A 423 3.15 -2.46 10.39
C SER A 423 1.70 -2.87 10.11
N ALA A 424 1.15 -2.53 8.94
CA ALA A 424 -0.20 -2.92 8.57
C ALA A 424 -0.37 -4.44 8.45
N LEU A 425 0.64 -5.14 7.94
CA LEU A 425 0.62 -6.61 7.82
C LEU A 425 0.78 -7.31 9.17
N VAL A 426 1.68 -6.83 10.03
CA VAL A 426 1.83 -7.30 11.42
C VAL A 426 0.53 -7.07 12.18
N GLN A 427 -0.08 -5.89 12.01
CA GLN A 427 -1.35 -5.59 12.65
C GLN A 427 -2.43 -6.59 12.21
N LYS A 428 -2.55 -6.87 10.91
CA LYS A 428 -3.49 -7.86 10.41
C LYS A 428 -3.14 -9.28 10.89
N LEU A 429 -1.86 -9.66 10.90
CA LEU A 429 -1.47 -11.00 11.33
C LEU A 429 -1.90 -11.26 12.77
N PHE A 430 -1.60 -10.33 13.67
CA PHE A 430 -1.78 -10.55 15.11
C PHE A 430 -3.13 -10.07 15.66
N PHE A 431 -3.77 -9.07 15.05
CA PHE A 431 -5.02 -8.45 15.54
C PHE A 431 -6.20 -8.65 14.60
N SER A 432 -6.21 -9.78 13.89
CA SER A 432 -7.34 -10.18 13.04
C SER A 432 -7.53 -11.68 13.09
N ASP A 433 -8.76 -12.12 12.88
CA ASP A 433 -9.11 -13.51 12.60
C ASP A 433 -8.83 -13.89 11.12
N GLN A 434 -8.47 -12.92 10.28
CA GLN A 434 -8.13 -13.14 8.87
C GLN A 434 -6.68 -13.58 8.68
N PRO A 435 -6.39 -14.51 7.75
CA PRO A 435 -5.03 -14.70 7.29
C PRO A 435 -4.55 -13.49 6.47
N LEU A 436 -3.23 -13.38 6.32
CA LEU A 436 -2.63 -12.54 5.30
C LEU A 436 -2.86 -13.17 3.93
N MET A 437 -3.40 -12.41 3.00
CA MET A 437 -3.77 -12.83 1.66
C MET A 437 -2.74 -12.26 0.66
N LEU A 438 -1.56 -12.88 0.62
CA LEU A 438 -0.37 -12.40 -0.09
C LEU A 438 0.10 -13.45 -1.11
N GLN A 439 0.75 -13.02 -2.20
CA GLN A 439 1.43 -13.94 -3.11
C GLN A 439 2.73 -14.47 -2.49
N CYS A 440 3.35 -15.48 -3.10
CA CYS A 440 4.60 -16.09 -2.62
C CYS A 440 5.70 -15.04 -2.31
N SER A 441 5.85 -14.00 -3.14
CA SER A 441 6.75 -12.86 -2.86
C SER A 441 6.43 -12.15 -1.55
N GLY A 442 5.18 -11.71 -1.39
CA GLY A 442 4.74 -10.97 -0.20
C GLY A 442 4.83 -11.81 1.07
N ILE A 443 4.49 -13.10 1.01
CA ILE A 443 4.63 -14.01 2.15
C ILE A 443 6.11 -14.18 2.52
N ALA A 444 6.99 -14.40 1.54
CA ALA A 444 8.42 -14.59 1.78
C ALA A 444 9.08 -13.34 2.37
N GLU A 445 8.81 -12.15 1.81
CA GLU A 445 9.32 -10.88 2.33
C GLU A 445 8.81 -10.62 3.76
N PHE A 446 7.52 -10.87 4.02
CA PHE A 446 6.95 -10.76 5.36
C PHE A 446 7.65 -11.70 6.36
N LEU A 447 7.84 -12.97 5.99
CA LEU A 447 8.51 -13.95 6.84
C LEU A 447 9.95 -13.55 7.16
N VAL A 448 10.72 -13.06 6.18
CA VAL A 448 12.09 -12.55 6.43
C VAL A 448 12.05 -11.41 7.44
N GLY A 449 11.13 -10.45 7.28
CA GLY A 449 10.99 -9.34 8.23
C GLY A 449 10.69 -9.81 9.66
N VAL A 450 9.85 -10.85 9.82
CA VAL A 450 9.55 -11.45 11.13
C VAL A 450 10.76 -12.19 11.71
N LEU A 451 11.48 -12.98 10.90
CA LEU A 451 12.67 -13.72 11.33
C LEU A 451 13.81 -12.77 11.76
N GLU A 452 14.10 -11.74 10.96
CA GLU A 452 15.14 -10.76 11.28
C GLU A 452 14.81 -9.97 12.54
N HIS A 453 13.53 -9.67 12.79
CA HIS A 453 13.09 -9.06 14.05
C HIS A 453 13.42 -9.93 15.27
N GLN A 454 13.46 -11.26 15.10
CA GLN A 454 13.88 -12.23 16.12
C GLN A 454 15.40 -12.49 16.11
N GLY A 455 16.16 -11.61 15.45
CA GLY A 455 17.61 -11.73 15.30
C GLY A 455 18.05 -12.93 14.47
N ILE A 456 17.15 -13.53 13.67
CA ILE A 456 17.45 -14.65 12.77
C ILE A 456 17.83 -14.08 11.41
N LYS A 457 19.07 -14.33 10.97
CA LYS A 457 19.48 -13.98 9.61
C LYS A 457 18.62 -14.79 8.62
N ALA A 458 17.94 -14.10 7.71
CA ALA A 458 17.09 -14.73 6.71
C ALA A 458 17.28 -14.06 5.34
N ARG A 459 16.91 -14.73 4.25
CA ARG A 459 16.98 -14.17 2.89
C ARG A 459 15.89 -14.73 1.99
N VAL A 460 15.53 -13.96 0.98
CA VAL A 460 14.54 -14.36 -0.02
C VAL A 460 15.25 -14.95 -1.23
N ILE A 461 14.79 -16.10 -1.69
CA ILE A 461 15.37 -16.81 -2.81
C ILE A 461 14.32 -16.96 -3.91
N HIS A 462 14.66 -16.53 -5.13
CA HIS A 462 13.82 -16.70 -6.29
C HIS A 462 14.27 -17.96 -7.05
N LEU A 463 13.37 -18.94 -7.13
CA LEU A 463 13.48 -20.13 -7.96
C LEU A 463 12.85 -19.81 -9.32
N ILE A 464 13.64 -19.60 -10.36
CA ILE A 464 13.17 -19.13 -11.68
C ILE A 464 13.33 -20.22 -12.73
N ARG A 465 12.33 -20.34 -13.61
CA ARG A 465 12.37 -21.25 -14.76
C ARG A 465 12.76 -20.50 -16.04
N GLY A 466 14.00 -20.68 -16.50
CA GLY A 466 14.47 -20.10 -17.75
C GLY A 466 14.49 -18.56 -17.75
N GLU A 467 14.41 -17.94 -18.92
CA GLU A 467 14.50 -16.48 -19.08
C GLU A 467 13.18 -15.74 -18.79
N ASN A 468 12.05 -16.45 -18.88
CA ASN A 468 10.75 -15.90 -18.51
C ASN A 468 10.69 -15.90 -16.99
N LEU A 469 10.54 -14.74 -16.35
CA LEU A 469 10.53 -14.53 -14.89
C LEU A 469 9.41 -15.28 -14.12
N ASP A 470 8.81 -16.32 -14.71
CA ASP A 470 7.95 -17.30 -14.05
C ASP A 470 8.77 -18.14 -13.06
N GLY A 471 8.34 -18.13 -11.81
CA GLY A 471 9.13 -18.66 -10.71
C GLY A 471 8.35 -18.78 -9.42
N HIS A 472 9.02 -19.32 -8.42
CA HIS A 472 8.54 -19.44 -7.06
C HIS A 472 9.50 -18.74 -6.10
N ILE A 473 9.00 -18.21 -5.01
CA ILE A 473 9.81 -17.46 -4.05
C ILE A 473 9.75 -18.16 -2.70
N VAL A 474 10.92 -18.43 -2.15
CA VAL A 474 11.12 -19.13 -0.89
C VAL A 474 12.04 -18.33 0.03
N VAL A 475 12.15 -18.76 1.27
CA VAL A 475 13.02 -18.15 2.28
C VAL A 475 14.09 -19.14 2.69
N GLU A 476 15.28 -18.65 2.98
CA GLU A 476 16.26 -19.38 3.79
C GLU A 476 16.47 -18.67 5.12
N ALA A 477 16.52 -19.44 6.21
CA ALA A 477 16.85 -18.95 7.54
C ALA A 477 18.14 -19.60 8.04
N PHE A 478 19.05 -18.81 8.61
CA PHE A 478 20.32 -19.29 9.11
C PHE A 478 20.18 -19.81 10.55
N ASP A 479 20.45 -21.10 10.71
CA ASP A 479 20.56 -21.74 12.01
C ASP A 479 21.99 -21.60 12.52
N SER A 480 22.19 -20.70 13.48
CA SER A 480 23.50 -20.41 14.06
C SER A 480 24.07 -21.56 14.89
N GLU A 481 23.25 -22.50 15.35
CA GLU A 481 23.73 -23.66 16.13
C GLU A 481 24.36 -24.72 15.22
N THR A 482 23.76 -24.94 14.04
CA THR A 482 24.27 -25.92 13.06
C THR A 482 25.18 -25.29 12.00
N GLY A 483 25.18 -23.96 11.89
CA GLY A 483 25.93 -23.23 10.85
C GLY A 483 25.36 -23.43 9.44
N LYS A 484 24.10 -23.85 9.32
CA LYS A 484 23.45 -24.19 8.04
C LYS A 484 22.25 -23.28 7.76
N TRP A 485 21.95 -23.12 6.48
CA TRP A 485 20.70 -22.52 6.02
C TRP A 485 19.59 -23.57 5.97
N ILE A 486 18.37 -23.16 6.30
CA ILE A 486 17.17 -23.98 6.26
C ILE A 486 16.23 -23.42 5.18
N TYR A 487 15.83 -24.27 4.23
CA TYR A 487 14.83 -23.99 3.21
C TYR A 487 13.43 -23.89 3.83
N LEU A 488 12.75 -22.78 3.58
CA LEU A 488 11.42 -22.46 4.10
C LEU A 488 10.51 -21.99 2.97
N ASP A 489 9.46 -22.74 2.65
CA ASP A 489 8.44 -22.33 1.69
C ASP A 489 7.13 -22.03 2.41
N ALA A 490 6.90 -20.76 2.73
CA ALA A 490 5.76 -20.31 3.53
C ALA A 490 4.45 -20.30 2.74
N ASP A 491 4.56 -20.29 1.40
CA ASP A 491 3.42 -20.35 0.52
C ASP A 491 2.79 -21.75 0.53
N TYR A 492 3.63 -22.77 0.44
CA TYR A 492 3.20 -24.17 0.54
C TYR A 492 3.14 -24.67 1.99
N GLY A 493 3.81 -23.99 2.92
CA GLY A 493 3.88 -24.39 4.32
C GLY A 493 4.84 -25.55 4.60
N VAL A 494 5.88 -25.69 3.79
CA VAL A 494 6.78 -26.86 3.82
C VAL A 494 8.24 -26.50 4.03
N VAL A 495 8.98 -27.46 4.58
CA VAL A 495 10.45 -27.46 4.62
C VAL A 495 10.97 -28.75 4.00
N LEU A 496 12.26 -28.78 3.64
CA LEU A 496 12.91 -29.93 3.03
C LEU A 496 13.85 -30.62 4.01
N LYS A 497 13.83 -31.96 4.05
CA LYS A 497 14.65 -32.74 4.96
C LYS A 497 15.29 -33.95 4.27
N SER A 498 16.62 -34.02 4.28
CA SER A 498 17.41 -35.17 3.87
C SER A 498 17.72 -36.08 5.08
N ASN A 499 18.49 -37.14 4.86
CA ASN A 499 19.01 -37.99 5.95
C ASN A 499 19.93 -37.20 6.91
N ASP A 500 20.56 -36.13 6.43
CA ASP A 500 21.53 -35.32 7.19
C ASP A 500 20.90 -34.10 7.89
N GLY A 501 19.57 -33.99 7.85
CA GLY A 501 18.81 -32.91 8.48
C GLY A 501 18.05 -32.03 7.50
N PHE A 502 17.73 -30.81 7.92
CA PHE A 502 17.06 -29.85 7.04
C PHE A 502 17.99 -29.37 5.95
N MET A 503 17.42 -29.19 4.76
CA MET A 503 18.15 -28.80 3.56
C MET A 503 18.14 -27.29 3.38
N SER A 504 19.21 -26.76 2.79
CA SER A 504 19.27 -25.43 2.19
C SER A 504 18.77 -25.45 0.73
N VAL A 505 18.67 -24.29 0.09
CA VAL A 505 18.46 -24.20 -1.36
C VAL A 505 19.63 -24.82 -2.13
N ASP A 506 20.85 -24.76 -1.59
CA ASP A 506 22.04 -25.31 -2.25
C ASP A 506 22.02 -26.84 -2.24
N ASP A 507 21.58 -27.43 -1.12
CA ASP A 507 21.33 -28.86 -1.03
C ASP A 507 20.23 -29.28 -2.02
N LEU A 508 19.13 -28.51 -2.10
CA LEU A 508 18.06 -28.75 -3.06
C LEU A 508 18.58 -28.70 -4.51
N PHE A 509 19.39 -27.70 -4.85
CA PHE A 509 19.96 -27.56 -6.19
C PHE A 509 20.86 -28.74 -6.54
N ALA A 510 21.72 -29.17 -5.61
CA ALA A 510 22.56 -30.35 -5.78
C ALA A 510 21.72 -31.62 -6.02
N SER A 511 20.69 -31.83 -5.19
CA SER A 511 19.73 -32.93 -5.32
C SER A 511 19.02 -32.93 -6.68
N VAL A 512 18.43 -31.80 -7.10
CA VAL A 512 17.72 -31.68 -8.38
C VAL A 512 18.66 -31.86 -9.57
N SER A 513 19.87 -31.30 -9.51
CA SER A 513 20.88 -31.42 -10.57
C SER A 513 21.37 -32.86 -10.75
N ALA A 514 21.47 -33.61 -9.65
CA ALA A 514 21.78 -35.03 -9.66
C ALA A 514 20.57 -35.92 -10.03
N ASN A 515 19.38 -35.31 -10.20
CA ASN A 515 18.10 -36.01 -10.31
C ASN A 515 17.85 -36.98 -9.13
N ASP A 516 18.37 -36.62 -7.95
CA ASP A 516 18.22 -37.34 -6.70
C ASP A 516 17.22 -36.60 -5.81
N LEU A 517 15.96 -37.06 -5.80
CA LEU A 517 14.89 -36.52 -4.97
C LEU A 517 14.65 -37.34 -3.69
N SER A 518 15.72 -37.92 -3.12
CA SER A 518 15.67 -38.74 -1.90
C SER A 518 15.40 -37.96 -0.60
N PHE A 519 15.13 -36.66 -0.68
CA PHE A 519 14.67 -35.86 0.46
C PHE A 519 13.16 -35.98 0.70
N SER A 520 12.71 -35.66 1.89
CA SER A 520 11.28 -35.57 2.24
C SER A 520 10.78 -34.12 2.24
N VAL A 521 9.52 -33.94 1.86
CA VAL A 521 8.81 -32.66 1.97
C VAL A 521 8.03 -32.71 3.28
N VAL A 522 8.43 -31.91 4.26
CA VAL A 522 7.83 -31.89 5.59
C VAL A 522 6.77 -30.79 5.63
N ASP A 523 5.50 -31.18 5.73
CA ASP A 523 4.38 -30.25 5.92
C ASP A 523 4.35 -29.72 7.36
N CYS A 524 4.81 -28.48 7.54
CA CYS A 524 4.85 -27.85 8.85
C CYS A 524 3.57 -27.07 9.16
N ALA A 525 2.77 -26.68 8.16
CA ALA A 525 1.67 -25.75 8.34
C ALA A 525 0.29 -26.34 8.02
N LYS A 526 0.20 -27.51 7.39
CA LYS A 526 -1.06 -28.19 7.04
C LYS A 526 -2.01 -27.27 6.28
N LYS A 527 -1.45 -26.53 5.32
CA LYS A 527 -2.18 -25.53 4.53
C LYS A 527 -3.03 -26.20 3.46
N PHE A 528 -4.12 -25.52 3.13
CA PHE A 528 -4.96 -25.83 2.00
C PHE A 528 -5.02 -24.62 1.07
N TRP A 529 -5.13 -24.87 -0.23
CA TRP A 529 -5.32 -23.78 -1.19
C TRP A 529 -6.66 -23.11 -0.96
N MET A 530 -6.76 -21.80 -1.20
CA MET A 530 -8.07 -21.15 -1.23
C MET A 530 -8.91 -21.64 -2.41
N VAL A 531 -10.23 -21.58 -2.26
CA VAL A 531 -11.12 -21.74 -3.42
C VAL A 531 -10.90 -20.58 -4.41
N PRO A 532 -10.80 -20.83 -5.73
CA PRO A 532 -10.43 -19.83 -6.72
C PRO A 532 -11.29 -18.55 -6.69
N GLU A 533 -12.57 -18.67 -6.31
CA GLU A 533 -13.54 -17.58 -6.23
C GLU A 533 -13.16 -16.53 -5.18
N ARG A 534 -12.22 -16.84 -4.28
CA ARG A 534 -11.73 -15.95 -3.21
C ARG A 534 -10.36 -15.36 -3.52
N ASN A 535 -9.79 -15.59 -4.70
CA ASN A 535 -8.45 -15.14 -5.07
C ASN A 535 -8.39 -13.69 -5.62
N PHE A 536 -9.38 -12.83 -5.36
CA PHE A 536 -9.51 -11.52 -6.02
C PHE A 536 -9.14 -10.32 -5.13
N PRO A 537 -8.39 -9.33 -5.67
CA PRO A 537 -7.85 -8.20 -4.91
C PRO A 537 -8.86 -7.18 -4.36
N LEU A 538 -10.13 -7.24 -4.77
CA LEU A 538 -11.07 -6.13 -4.61
C LEU A 538 -12.40 -6.48 -3.92
N LYS A 539 -12.69 -7.75 -3.64
CA LYS A 539 -14.02 -8.17 -3.15
C LYS A 539 -14.10 -8.50 -1.65
N PHE A 540 -12.99 -8.47 -0.91
CA PHE A 540 -12.94 -8.85 0.52
C PHE A 540 -12.13 -7.90 1.40
N VAL A 541 -12.29 -6.60 1.18
CA VAL A 541 -11.82 -5.59 2.15
C VAL A 541 -12.98 -5.28 3.09
N GLY A 542 -13.30 -6.23 3.98
CA GLY A 542 -14.37 -6.10 4.97
C GLY A 542 -14.32 -7.25 5.97
N GLU A 543 -14.71 -6.97 7.20
CA GLU A 543 -14.64 -7.77 8.43
C GLU A 543 -15.45 -9.09 8.39
N VAL A 544 -15.20 -9.97 7.43
CA VAL A 544 -15.83 -11.29 7.44
C VAL A 544 -14.86 -12.29 8.06
N THR A 545 -15.18 -12.81 9.24
CA THR A 545 -14.42 -13.88 9.91
C THR A 545 -13.99 -14.97 8.94
N TRP A 546 -12.73 -15.41 9.04
CA TRP A 546 -12.22 -16.49 8.22
C TRP A 546 -13.03 -17.76 8.50
N LEU A 547 -13.58 -18.37 7.46
CA LEU A 547 -14.36 -19.59 7.57
C LEU A 547 -13.61 -20.76 6.92
N PRO A 548 -13.61 -21.96 7.54
CA PRO A 548 -12.95 -23.14 6.98
C PRO A 548 -13.33 -23.45 5.53
N GLN A 549 -14.58 -23.16 5.15
CA GLN A 549 -15.12 -23.32 3.80
C GLN A 549 -14.46 -22.44 2.72
N HIS A 550 -13.63 -21.47 3.11
CA HIS A 550 -12.80 -20.70 2.17
C HIS A 550 -11.58 -21.49 1.69
N ASN A 551 -11.22 -22.58 2.38
CA ASN A 551 -10.24 -23.53 1.89
C ASN A 551 -10.87 -24.46 0.87
N SER A 552 -10.13 -24.75 -0.19
CA SER A 552 -10.34 -25.92 -1.02
C SER A 552 -10.00 -27.19 -0.25
N ASN A 553 -10.42 -28.34 -0.78
CA ASN A 553 -10.02 -29.64 -0.26
C ASN A 553 -8.62 -30.08 -0.72
N LEU A 554 -7.86 -29.20 -1.38
CA LEU A 554 -6.54 -29.51 -1.91
C LEU A 554 -5.46 -29.05 -0.92
N PRO A 555 -4.71 -29.98 -0.29
CA PRO A 555 -3.58 -29.61 0.54
C PRO A 555 -2.51 -28.92 -0.32
N CYS A 556 -1.84 -27.93 0.25
CA CYS A 556 -0.70 -27.28 -0.40
C CYS A 556 0.49 -28.26 -0.49
N ALA A 557 0.76 -28.98 0.59
CA ALA A 557 1.94 -29.81 0.78
C ALA A 557 1.78 -31.26 0.26
N ASP A 558 1.41 -31.44 -1.01
CA ASP A 558 1.48 -32.77 -1.64
C ASP A 558 2.91 -33.06 -2.09
N GLU A 559 3.59 -34.00 -1.45
CA GLU A 559 5.03 -34.27 -1.67
C GLU A 559 5.36 -34.53 -3.14
N GLY A 560 4.56 -35.34 -3.84
CA GLY A 560 4.77 -35.68 -5.25
C GLY A 560 4.66 -34.45 -6.15
N ARG A 561 3.57 -33.70 -6.04
CA ARG A 561 3.35 -32.45 -6.80
C ARG A 561 4.39 -31.39 -6.46
N TYR A 562 4.79 -31.30 -5.19
CA TYR A 562 5.78 -30.33 -4.74
C TYR A 562 7.17 -30.62 -5.32
N LYS A 563 7.62 -31.87 -5.26
CA LYS A 563 8.88 -32.29 -5.89
C LYS A 563 8.90 -32.04 -7.41
N GLU A 564 7.79 -32.31 -8.10
CA GLU A 564 7.66 -32.02 -9.53
C GLU A 564 7.65 -30.51 -9.83
N MET A 565 7.10 -29.70 -8.94
CA MET A 565 7.16 -28.24 -9.02
C MET A 565 8.61 -27.75 -8.84
N LEU A 566 9.35 -28.24 -7.84
CA LEU A 566 10.76 -27.87 -7.64
C LEU A 566 11.63 -28.22 -8.84
N LYS A 567 11.46 -29.42 -9.44
CA LYS A 567 12.17 -29.80 -10.67
C LYS A 567 11.99 -28.79 -11.80
N ARG A 568 10.83 -28.12 -11.89
CA ARG A 568 10.54 -27.13 -12.94
C ARG A 568 11.20 -25.78 -12.67
N TYR A 569 11.31 -25.36 -11.41
CA TYR A 569 11.72 -24.00 -11.05
C TYR A 569 13.18 -23.85 -10.59
N VAL A 570 13.90 -24.93 -10.30
CA VAL A 570 15.28 -24.88 -9.76
C VAL A 570 16.34 -24.58 -10.85
N GLN A 571 15.94 -24.10 -12.03
CA GLN A 571 16.84 -23.90 -13.18
C GLN A 571 17.75 -22.67 -13.02
N ILE A 572 17.25 -21.58 -12.45
CA ILE A 572 18.02 -20.35 -12.21
C ILE A 572 17.70 -19.84 -10.81
N ILE A 573 18.73 -19.71 -9.97
CA ILE A 573 18.59 -19.16 -8.63
C ILE A 573 19.07 -17.71 -8.64
N LYS A 574 18.16 -16.79 -8.38
CA LYS A 574 18.53 -15.42 -8.00
C LYS A 574 18.37 -15.28 -6.51
N ARG A 575 19.48 -15.01 -5.82
CA ARG A 575 19.49 -14.79 -4.37
C ARG A 575 19.35 -13.29 -4.14
N TYR A 576 18.41 -12.91 -3.28
CA TYR A 576 18.29 -11.54 -2.81
C TYR A 576 18.49 -11.54 -1.30
N GLU A 577 19.63 -11.00 -0.87
CA GLU A 577 19.84 -10.72 0.55
C GLU A 577 19.23 -9.36 0.86
N TYR A 578 18.10 -9.37 1.56
CA TYR A 578 17.54 -8.16 2.16
C TYR A 578 18.11 -8.05 3.57
N GLY A 579 18.86 -6.99 3.84
CA GLY A 579 19.06 -6.56 5.22
C GLY A 579 17.97 -5.56 5.58
N PHE A 580 17.05 -5.93 6.47
CA PHE A 580 16.13 -4.95 7.03
C PHE A 580 16.78 -4.30 8.25
N THR A 581 17.41 -3.13 8.06
CA THR A 581 17.62 -2.25 9.21
C THR A 581 16.29 -1.57 9.52
N PHE A 582 15.52 -2.15 10.43
CA PHE A 582 14.32 -1.54 10.96
C PHE A 582 14.69 -0.32 11.80
N SER A 583 14.69 0.87 11.19
CA SER A 583 14.55 2.09 11.97
C SER A 583 13.06 2.24 12.30
N TRP A 584 12.73 2.26 13.59
CA TRP A 584 11.36 2.44 14.13
C TRP A 584 10.72 3.81 13.79
N HIS A 585 11.26 4.52 12.79
CA HIS A 585 10.99 5.90 12.43
C HIS A 585 10.38 6.04 11.02
N GLY A 586 9.94 4.93 10.41
CA GLY A 586 9.36 4.95 9.06
C GLY A 586 10.36 5.24 7.94
N GLN A 587 11.67 5.22 8.21
CA GLN A 587 12.71 5.32 7.19
C GLN A 587 13.27 3.95 6.83
N ARG A 588 13.17 3.64 5.53
CA ARG A 588 13.78 2.50 4.89
C ARG A 588 15.21 2.87 4.48
N THR A 589 16.18 2.04 4.86
CA THR A 589 17.44 1.91 4.12
C THR A 589 17.56 0.44 3.75
N SER A 590 17.14 0.08 2.53
CA SER A 590 17.48 -1.21 1.95
C SER A 590 18.82 -1.06 1.24
N THR A 591 19.87 -1.68 1.75
CA THR A 591 21.07 -1.94 0.96
C THR A 591 20.85 -3.26 0.24
N LEU A 592 20.58 -3.19 -1.07
CA LEU A 592 20.66 -4.35 -1.95
C LEU A 592 22.14 -4.69 -2.08
N HIS A 593 22.56 -5.83 -1.55
CA HIS A 593 23.85 -6.43 -1.91
C HIS A 593 23.56 -7.50 -2.96
N SER A 594 23.92 -7.19 -4.22
CA SER A 594 23.82 -8.11 -5.36
C SER A 594 24.83 -9.25 -5.27
#